data_AF-A0A9W9SFJ4-F1
#
_entry.id   AF-A0A9W9SFJ4-F1
#
_cell.length_a   1.000
_cell.length_b   1.000
_cell.length_c   1.000
_cell.angle_alpha   90.00
_cell.angle_beta   90.00
_cell.angle_gamma   90.00
#
_symmetry.space_group_name_H-M   'P 1'
#
loop_
_entity.id
_entity.type
_entity.pdbx_description
1 polymer ?
#
loop_
_entity_poly.entity_id
_entity_poly.type
_entity_poly.pdbx_seq_one_letter_code
_entity_poly.pdbx_strand_id
1 'polypeptide(L)'
;MGETAEKGAPLLLDLELPPVVLSPFPSLYQGLRLNMSAQNSAGIQTLLDAEREAQKIVQQDRTKRIRDAKSEAQKEIEEYRNQKENEYKKFEAEHSSGFKTAEADANKEAEEKLKGIEASGKKQGDKVVADLIKATTDVKPQVPEKIAKA
;
A
#
# COMPACT_ATOMS: atom_id res chain seq x y z
N MET A 1 20.05 -0.74 -36.87
CA MET A 1 19.81 -1.54 -35.65
C MET A 1 18.57 -0.92 -35.02
N GLY A 2 17.37 -1.40 -35.34
CA GLY A 2 16.82 -2.69 -34.88
C GLY A 2 16.45 -2.49 -33.41
N GLU A 3 15.21 -2.58 -32.94
CA GLU A 3 14.10 -3.42 -33.37
C GLU A 3 12.79 -2.85 -32.77
N THR A 4 11.72 -3.01 -33.54
CA THR A 4 10.34 -2.69 -33.19
C THR A 4 9.72 -3.78 -32.32
N ALA A 5 9.15 -3.43 -31.18
CA ALA A 5 8.16 -4.23 -30.45
C ALA A 5 7.60 -3.33 -29.33
N GLU A 6 6.33 -3.32 -28.97
CA GLU A 6 5.10 -3.89 -29.52
C GLU A 6 4.03 -3.20 -28.67
N LYS A 7 3.26 -2.27 -29.27
CA LYS A 7 2.07 -1.72 -28.61
C LYS A 7 1.02 -2.82 -28.62
N GLY A 8 0.95 -3.57 -27.52
CA GLY A 8 -0.14 -4.50 -27.24
C GLY A 8 -1.46 -3.73 -27.17
N ALA A 9 -2.34 -4.06 -28.12
CA ALA A 9 -3.65 -3.48 -28.29
C ALA A 9 -4.58 -3.73 -27.09
N PRO A 10 -5.48 -2.79 -26.73
CA PRO A 10 -6.68 -3.14 -25.99
C PRO A 10 -7.67 -3.79 -26.96
N LEU A 11 -7.82 -5.10 -26.85
CA LEU A 11 -8.88 -5.85 -27.52
C LEU A 11 -10.19 -5.74 -26.72
N LEU A 12 -11.29 -5.46 -27.43
CA LEU A 12 -12.63 -6.04 -27.27
C LEU A 12 -13.37 -5.74 -25.94
N LEU A 13 -14.55 -5.11 -25.88
CA LEU A 13 -15.64 -4.89 -26.82
C LEU A 13 -16.22 -3.50 -26.53
N ASP A 14 -16.19 -2.60 -27.50
CA ASP A 14 -17.22 -1.56 -27.61
C ASP A 14 -18.52 -2.28 -28.01
N LEU A 15 -19.23 -2.79 -27.00
CA LEU A 15 -20.68 -2.99 -27.09
C LEU A 15 -21.29 -1.60 -27.06
N GLU A 16 -21.21 -0.93 -28.20
CA GLU A 16 -22.04 0.22 -28.55
C GLU A 16 -23.48 -0.31 -28.60
N LEU A 17 -24.09 -0.40 -27.42
CA LEU A 17 -25.53 -0.54 -27.30
C LEU A 17 -26.13 0.65 -28.06
N PRO A 18 -27.04 0.39 -29.02
CA PRO A 18 -27.60 1.46 -29.83
C PRO A 18 -28.19 2.54 -28.92
N PRO A 19 -28.15 3.82 -29.32
CA PRO A 19 -28.82 4.86 -28.55
C PRO A 19 -30.28 4.43 -28.43
N VAL A 20 -30.71 4.21 -27.18
CA VAL A 20 -32.12 4.05 -26.87
C VAL A 20 -32.75 5.38 -27.22
N VAL A 21 -33.20 5.51 -28.47
CA VAL A 21 -34.15 6.53 -28.86
C VAL A 21 -35.40 6.16 -28.09
N LEU A 22 -35.50 6.75 -26.90
CA LEU A 22 -36.70 6.76 -26.09
C LEU A 22 -37.73 7.56 -26.90
N SER A 23 -38.32 6.90 -27.89
CA SER A 23 -39.57 7.35 -28.47
C SER A 23 -40.52 7.61 -27.29
N PRO A 24 -41.23 8.74 -27.27
CA PRO A 24 -42.15 9.02 -26.18
C PRO A 24 -43.23 7.94 -26.25
N PHE A 25 -43.14 6.98 -25.33
CA PHE A 25 -44.18 6.00 -25.09
C PHE A 25 -45.48 6.81 -24.89
N PRO A 26 -46.59 6.49 -25.59
CA PRO A 26 -47.83 7.19 -25.35
C PRO A 26 -48.23 6.88 -23.92
N SER A 27 -48.13 7.89 -23.06
CA SER A 27 -48.64 7.84 -21.70
C SER A 27 -50.13 7.54 -21.81
N LEU A 28 -50.50 6.28 -21.56
CA LEU A 28 -51.88 5.86 -21.31
C LEU A 28 -52.26 6.20 -19.87
N TYR A 29 -51.90 7.43 -19.47
CA TYR A 29 -52.44 8.15 -18.35
C TYR A 29 -52.82 9.54 -18.86
N GLN A 30 -53.88 9.59 -19.65
CA GLN A 30 -54.77 10.73 -19.62
C GLN A 30 -55.70 10.59 -18.41
N GLY A 31 -55.08 10.48 -17.22
CA GLY A 31 -55.75 10.56 -15.94
C GLY A 31 -55.96 12.03 -15.62
N LEU A 32 -57.14 12.54 -15.99
CA LEU A 32 -57.71 13.80 -15.53
C LEU A 32 -56.74 15.01 -15.62
N ARG A 33 -56.57 15.54 -16.85
CA ARG A 33 -56.32 16.98 -17.01
C ARG A 33 -57.50 17.70 -16.36
N LEU A 34 -57.36 18.03 -15.07
CA LEU A 34 -58.23 18.96 -14.36
C LEU A 34 -58.26 20.25 -15.18
N ASN A 35 -59.40 20.44 -15.83
CA ASN A 35 -59.86 21.65 -16.49
C ASN A 35 -59.16 22.92 -15.93
N MET A 36 -58.41 23.63 -16.78
CA MET A 36 -57.92 24.99 -16.54
C MET A 36 -59.07 26.02 -16.48
N SER A 37 -60.25 25.64 -15.99
CA SER A 37 -61.41 26.53 -15.86
C SER A 37 -61.66 27.01 -14.42
N ALA A 38 -60.84 26.60 -13.45
CA ALA A 38 -60.96 27.01 -12.06
C ALA A 38 -59.86 27.99 -11.57
N GLN A 39 -58.91 28.39 -12.43
CA GLN A 39 -57.80 29.27 -12.05
C GLN A 39 -58.19 30.74 -11.78
N ASN A 40 -59.46 31.10 -11.91
CA ASN A 40 -59.92 32.49 -11.75
C ASN A 40 -60.34 32.85 -10.32
N SER A 41 -60.11 31.97 -9.34
CA SER A 41 -60.35 32.28 -7.93
C SER A 41 -59.03 32.48 -7.18
N ALA A 42 -58.91 33.60 -6.46
CA ALA A 42 -57.70 33.95 -5.72
C ALA A 42 -57.26 32.85 -4.73
N GLY A 43 -58.22 32.14 -4.12
CA GLY A 43 -57.93 31.03 -3.20
C GLY A 43 -57.33 29.80 -3.88
N ILE A 44 -57.74 29.48 -5.10
CA ILE A 44 -57.17 28.35 -5.86
C ILE A 44 -55.73 28.67 -6.28
N GLN A 45 -55.44 29.92 -6.64
CA GLN A 45 -54.07 30.33 -6.99
C GLN A 45 -53.12 30.20 -5.79
N THR A 46 -53.56 30.62 -4.59
CA THR A 46 -52.78 30.44 -3.36
C THR A 46 -52.48 28.97 -3.06
N LEU A 47 -53.45 28.07 -3.28
CA LEU A 47 -53.24 26.63 -3.06
C LEU A 47 -52.26 26.02 -4.08
N LEU A 48 -52.32 26.44 -5.35
CA LEU A 48 -51.39 25.98 -6.39
C LEU A 48 -49.95 26.48 -6.13
N ASP A 49 -49.80 27.70 -5.62
CA ASP A 49 -48.49 28.22 -5.27
C ASP A 49 -47.92 27.51 -4.03
N ALA A 50 -48.75 27.24 -3.02
CA ALA A 50 -48.38 26.41 -1.88
C ALA A 50 -47.98 24.98 -2.29
N GLU A 51 -48.67 24.37 -3.27
CA GLU A 51 -48.31 23.04 -3.79
C GLU A 51 -46.93 23.06 -4.45
N ARG A 52 -46.64 24.05 -5.28
CA ARG A 52 -45.33 24.20 -5.95
C ARG A 52 -44.20 24.41 -4.93
N GLU A 53 -44.43 25.23 -3.91
CA GLU A 53 -43.47 25.46 -2.84
C GLU A 53 -43.22 24.18 -2.04
N ALA A 54 -44.27 23.46 -1.67
CA ALA A 54 -44.14 22.18 -0.97
C ALA A 54 -43.36 21.15 -1.80
N GLN A 55 -43.66 21.02 -3.09
CA GLN A 55 -42.91 20.13 -3.99
C GLN A 55 -41.43 20.51 -4.08
N LYS A 56 -41.13 21.82 -4.17
CA LYS A 56 -39.74 22.32 -4.21
C LYS A 56 -38.99 22.01 -2.92
N ILE A 57 -39.62 22.20 -1.76
CA ILE A 57 -39.03 21.89 -0.45
C ILE A 57 -38.70 20.39 -0.35
N VAL A 58 -39.63 19.51 -0.74
CA VAL A 58 -39.42 18.05 -0.71
C VAL A 58 -38.27 17.62 -1.63
N GLN A 59 -38.20 18.17 -2.85
CA GLN A 59 -37.10 17.87 -3.77
C GLN A 59 -35.74 18.37 -3.25
N GLN A 60 -35.71 19.55 -2.65
CA GLN A 60 -34.52 20.11 -2.03
C GLN A 60 -34.05 19.28 -0.83
N ASP A 61 -34.97 18.89 0.05
CA ASP A 61 -34.66 18.05 1.22
C ASP A 61 -34.12 16.68 0.80
N ARG A 62 -34.76 16.03 -0.18
CA ARG A 62 -34.25 14.77 -0.75
C ARG A 62 -32.83 14.91 -1.28
N THR A 63 -32.56 15.99 -2.02
CA THR A 63 -31.23 16.23 -2.62
C THR A 63 -30.18 16.54 -1.55
N LYS A 64 -30.55 17.30 -0.51
CA LYS A 64 -29.69 17.59 0.64
C LYS A 64 -29.31 16.30 1.36
N ARG A 65 -30.28 15.47 1.77
CA ARG A 65 -30.01 14.18 2.43
C ARG A 65 -29.07 13.27 1.64
N ILE A 66 -29.23 13.23 0.31
CA ILE A 66 -28.34 12.44 -0.56
C ILE A 66 -26.91 13.02 -0.58
N ARG A 67 -26.76 14.35 -0.65
CA ARG A 67 -25.42 14.98 -0.60
C ARG A 67 -24.77 14.78 0.75
N ASP A 68 -25.51 14.98 1.84
CA ASP A 68 -25.01 14.87 3.20
C ASP A 68 -24.52 13.44 3.46
N ALA A 69 -25.31 12.42 3.10
CA ALA A 69 -24.91 11.02 3.22
C ALA A 69 -23.65 10.69 2.39
N LYS A 70 -23.51 11.25 1.18
CA LYS A 70 -22.30 11.07 0.38
C LYS A 70 -21.09 11.74 1.01
N SER A 71 -21.25 12.97 1.50
CA SER A 71 -20.18 13.72 2.14
C SER A 71 -19.72 13.05 3.43
N GLU A 72 -20.65 12.53 4.22
CA GLU A 72 -20.37 11.82 5.47
C GLU A 72 -19.64 10.50 5.21
N ALA A 73 -20.11 9.70 4.23
CA ALA A 73 -19.42 8.47 3.85
C ALA A 73 -18.01 8.74 3.27
N GLN A 74 -17.84 9.79 2.46
CA GLN A 74 -16.53 10.19 1.95
C GLN A 74 -15.59 10.58 3.10
N LYS A 75 -16.09 11.35 4.07
CA LYS A 75 -15.32 11.75 5.24
C LYS A 75 -14.89 10.55 6.09
N GLU A 76 -15.79 9.59 6.35
CA GLU A 76 -15.44 8.36 7.06
C GLU A 76 -14.38 7.53 6.30
N ILE A 77 -14.48 7.43 4.98
CA ILE A 77 -13.49 6.71 4.17
C ILE A 77 -12.12 7.40 4.25
N GLU A 78 -12.08 8.73 4.18
CA GLU A 78 -10.84 9.50 4.30
C GLU A 78 -10.24 9.38 5.70
N GLU A 79 -11.05 9.47 6.75
CA GLU A 79 -10.59 9.26 8.12
C GLU A 79 -10.02 7.85 8.32
N TYR A 80 -10.71 6.82 7.83
CA TYR A 80 -10.22 5.43 7.91
C TYR A 80 -8.93 5.23 7.13
N ARG A 81 -8.82 5.81 5.91
CA ARG A 81 -7.59 5.77 5.12
C ARG A 81 -6.44 6.45 5.86
N ASN A 82 -6.66 7.65 6.40
CA ASN A 82 -5.65 8.38 7.15
C ASN A 82 -5.23 7.62 8.42
N GLN A 83 -6.17 7.01 9.13
CA GLN A 83 -5.86 6.15 10.28
C GLN A 83 -4.99 4.97 9.88
N LYS A 84 -5.38 4.23 8.83
CA LYS A 84 -4.60 3.07 8.35
C LYS A 84 -3.24 3.44 7.79
N GLU A 85 -3.12 4.58 7.11
CA GLU A 85 -1.82 5.04 6.64
C GLU A 85 -0.92 5.49 7.78
N ASN A 86 -1.48 6.13 8.82
CA ASN A 86 -0.73 6.47 10.03
C ASN A 86 -0.29 5.22 10.82
N GLU A 87 -1.17 4.23 10.96
CA GLU A 87 -0.82 2.92 11.53
C GLU A 87 0.29 2.23 10.73
N TYR A 88 0.16 2.22 9.40
CA TYR A 88 1.17 1.65 8.51
C TYR A 88 2.51 2.38 8.63
N LYS A 89 2.52 3.72 8.62
CA LYS A 89 3.76 4.51 8.78
C LYS A 89 4.42 4.29 10.14
N LYS A 90 3.64 4.16 11.22
CA LYS A 90 4.18 3.82 12.54
C LYS A 90 4.76 2.42 12.55
N PHE A 91 4.00 1.44 12.03
CA PHE A 91 4.47 0.07 11.92
C PHE A 91 5.74 -0.02 11.08
N GLU A 92 5.79 0.68 9.95
CA GLU A 92 6.96 0.78 9.08
C GLU A 92 8.12 1.43 9.83
N ALA A 93 7.94 2.55 10.54
CA ALA A 93 9.02 3.18 11.29
C ALA A 93 9.56 2.27 12.42
N GLU A 94 8.67 1.61 13.16
CA GLU A 94 9.02 0.68 14.23
C GLU A 94 9.75 -0.56 13.69
N HIS A 95 9.29 -1.14 12.58
CA HIS A 95 9.87 -2.37 12.02
C HIS A 95 11.02 -2.13 11.04
N SER A 96 11.06 -0.97 10.36
CA SER A 96 12.19 -0.50 9.56
C SER A 96 13.44 -0.31 10.43
N SER A 97 13.25 0.09 11.68
CA SER A 97 14.35 0.26 12.63
C SER A 97 15.04 -1.05 13.04
N GLY A 98 14.41 -2.20 12.77
CA GLY A 98 14.96 -3.53 13.08
C GLY A 98 16.32 -3.79 12.44
N PHE A 99 16.61 -3.18 11.28
CA PHE A 99 17.92 -3.33 10.65
C PHE A 99 19.03 -2.64 11.47
N LYS A 100 18.79 -1.42 11.97
CA LYS A 100 19.80 -0.66 12.71
C LYS A 100 20.09 -1.27 14.08
N THR A 101 19.06 -1.77 14.77
CA THR A 101 19.24 -2.45 16.06
C THR A 101 19.93 -3.79 15.88
N ALA A 102 19.52 -4.61 14.89
CA ALA A 102 20.18 -5.87 14.58
C ALA A 102 21.64 -5.67 14.14
N GLU A 103 21.93 -4.64 13.34
CA GLU A 103 23.30 -4.28 12.93
C GLU A 103 24.14 -3.83 14.13
N ALA A 104 23.59 -2.99 15.01
CA ALA A 104 24.30 -2.53 16.21
C ALA A 104 24.59 -3.69 17.18
N ASP A 105 23.65 -4.60 17.38
CA ASP A 105 23.83 -5.77 18.25
C ASP A 105 24.81 -6.78 17.65
N ALA A 106 24.74 -7.03 16.33
CA ALA A 106 25.71 -7.86 15.62
C ALA A 106 27.13 -7.28 15.69
N ASN A 107 27.27 -5.96 15.53
CA ASN A 107 28.57 -5.28 15.65
C ASN A 107 29.14 -5.39 17.06
N LYS A 108 28.32 -5.23 18.11
CA LYS A 108 28.77 -5.44 19.49
C LYS A 108 29.25 -6.86 19.72
N GLU A 109 28.48 -7.87 19.28
CA GLU A 109 28.87 -9.27 19.44
C GLU A 109 30.16 -9.60 18.67
N ALA A 110 30.32 -9.02 17.47
CA ALA A 110 31.54 -9.13 16.69
C ALA A 110 32.75 -8.50 17.39
N GLU A 111 32.60 -7.30 17.97
CA GLU A 111 33.66 -6.64 18.75
C GLU A 111 34.06 -7.44 19.98
N GLU A 112 33.10 -8.04 20.69
CA GLU A 112 33.39 -8.91 21.83
C GLU A 112 34.17 -10.15 21.41
N LYS A 113 33.77 -10.80 20.31
CA LYS A 113 34.50 -11.95 19.75
C LYS A 113 35.91 -11.56 19.29
N LEU A 114 36.06 -10.40 18.65
CA LEU A 114 37.37 -9.88 18.24
C LEU A 114 38.29 -9.67 19.45
N LYS A 115 37.79 -9.01 20.51
CA LYS A 115 38.54 -8.84 21.77
C LYS A 115 38.95 -10.19 22.37
N GLY A 116 38.07 -11.19 22.32
CA GLY A 116 38.35 -12.56 22.76
C GLY A 116 39.45 -13.25 21.94
N ILE A 117 39.40 -13.11 20.61
CA ILE A 117 40.41 -13.64 19.69
C ILE A 117 41.76 -12.95 19.93
N GLU A 118 41.79 -11.63 20.05
CA GLU A 118 43.02 -10.87 20.33
C GLU A 118 43.64 -11.28 21.66
N ALA A 119 42.82 -11.42 22.72
CA ALA A 119 43.30 -11.85 24.02
C ALA A 119 43.88 -13.28 23.98
N SER A 120 43.24 -14.18 23.24
CA SER A 120 43.73 -15.56 23.05
C SER A 120 45.02 -15.58 22.23
N GLY A 121 45.06 -14.81 21.13
CA GLY A 121 46.24 -14.64 20.29
C GLY A 121 47.44 -14.10 21.07
N LYS A 122 47.23 -13.10 21.95
CA LYS A 122 48.29 -12.59 22.84
C LYS A 122 48.76 -13.64 23.86
N LYS A 123 47.86 -14.46 24.39
CA LYS A 123 48.20 -15.51 25.38
C LYS A 123 48.94 -16.70 24.76
N GLN A 124 48.58 -17.13 23.56
CA GLN A 124 49.21 -18.26 22.87
C GLN A 124 50.35 -17.86 21.93
N GLY A 125 50.42 -16.60 21.51
CA GLY A 125 51.37 -16.11 20.50
C GLY A 125 52.82 -16.44 20.83
N ASP A 126 53.27 -16.11 22.04
CA ASP A 126 54.66 -16.35 22.46
C ASP A 126 55.03 -17.84 22.43
N LYS A 127 54.08 -18.71 22.78
CA LYS A 127 54.28 -20.17 22.74
C LYS A 127 54.43 -20.66 21.31
N VAL A 128 53.56 -20.22 20.41
CA VAL A 128 53.60 -20.61 18.98
C VAL A 128 54.90 -20.12 18.34
N VAL A 129 55.34 -18.91 18.64
CA VAL A 129 56.61 -18.37 18.14
C VAL A 129 57.79 -19.21 18.65
N ALA A 130 57.82 -19.55 19.94
CA ALA A 130 58.86 -20.39 20.51
C ALA A 130 58.88 -21.80 19.87
N ASP A 131 57.71 -22.41 19.66
CA ASP A 131 57.58 -23.72 19.03
C ASP A 131 58.03 -23.70 17.57
N LEU A 132 57.71 -22.65 16.80
CA LEU A 132 58.16 -22.47 15.41
C LEU A 132 59.68 -22.29 15.33
N ILE A 133 60.27 -21.49 16.23
CA ILE A 133 61.72 -21.30 16.31
C ILE A 133 62.38 -22.64 16.62
N LYS A 134 61.87 -23.38 17.60
CA LYS A 134 62.39 -24.69 17.99
C LYS A 134 62.29 -25.69 16.84
N ALA A 135 61.14 -25.79 16.18
CA ALA A 135 60.96 -26.70 15.05
C ALA A 135 61.88 -26.37 13.86
N THR A 136 62.21 -25.10 13.65
CA THR A 136 63.09 -24.66 12.55
C THR A 136 64.58 -24.84 12.89
N THR A 137 64.96 -24.75 14.16
CA THR A 137 66.35 -24.86 14.62
C THR A 137 66.75 -26.28 15.05
N ASP A 138 65.79 -27.13 15.42
CA ASP A 138 66.01 -28.54 15.80
C ASP A 138 66.14 -29.44 14.55
N VAL A 139 67.29 -29.36 13.89
CA VAL A 139 67.60 -30.18 12.71
C VAL A 139 67.77 -31.64 13.13
N LYS A 140 66.80 -32.48 12.74
CA LYS A 140 66.85 -33.95 12.92
C LYS A 140 67.19 -34.63 11.60
N PRO A 141 68.48 -34.81 11.29
CA PRO A 141 68.88 -35.49 10.07
C PRO A 141 68.38 -36.93 10.10
N GLN A 142 67.57 -37.30 9.12
CA GLN A 142 67.16 -38.67 8.90
C GLN A 142 67.87 -39.23 7.68
N VAL A 143 68.42 -40.43 7.84
CA VAL A 143 68.99 -41.17 6.71
C VAL A 143 67.83 -41.57 5.79
N PRO A 144 67.87 -41.23 4.49
CA PRO A 144 66.86 -41.67 3.55
C PRO A 144 66.70 -43.19 3.58
N GLU A 145 65.46 -43.69 3.68
CA GLU A 145 65.18 -45.13 3.84
C GLU A 145 65.84 -46.04 2.78
N LYS A 146 66.10 -45.49 1.58
CA LYS A 146 66.76 -46.19 0.47
C LYS A 146 68.23 -46.52 0.75
N ILE A 147 68.88 -45.77 1.64
CA ILE A 147 70.31 -45.93 1.97
C ILE A 147 70.46 -46.79 3.24
N ALA A 148 69.48 -46.78 4.15
CA ALA A 148 69.54 -47.51 5.42
C ALA A 148 69.28 -49.03 5.32
N LYS A 149 68.83 -49.52 4.16
CA LYS A 149 68.53 -50.94 3.90
C LYS A 149 69.51 -51.61 2.91
N ALA A 150 70.57 -50.90 2.50
CA ALA A 150 71.65 -51.41 1.65
C ALA A 150 72.86 -51.81 2.51
#